data_AF-A0A972U8R8-F1
#
_entry.id   AF-A0A972U8R8-F1
#
_cell.length_a   1.000
_cell.length_b   1.000
_cell.length_c   1.000
_cell.angle_alpha   90.00
_cell.angle_beta   90.00
_cell.angle_gamma   90.00
#
_symmetry.space_group_name_H-M   'P 1'
#
loop_
_entity.id
_entity.type
_entity.pdbx_description
1 polymer ?
#
loop_
_entity_poly.entity_id
_entity_poly.type
_entity_poly.pdbx_seq_one_letter_code
_entity_poly.pdbx_strand_id
1 'polypeptide(L)' 'MTRNVTLRMDEDLLAELRHRAVDAHMSLSAWITATVKSVLPRTNGIDEVREQAITRMERGFHLGGKPMSREDLHAR' A
#
# COMPACT_ATOMS: atom_id res chain seq x y z
N MET A 1 -11.50 5.03 9.26
CA MET A 1 -11.87 5.02 10.70
C MET A 1 -10.89 4.13 11.45
N THR A 2 -10.35 4.58 12.58
CA THR A 2 -9.52 3.78 13.48
C THR A 2 -10.37 3.22 14.63
N ARG A 3 -10.13 1.97 15.03
CA ARG A 3 -10.78 1.32 16.18
C ARG A 3 -9.71 0.88 17.17
N ASN A 4 -9.97 1.08 18.46
CA ASN A 4 -9.05 0.67 19.52
C ASN A 4 -9.23 -0.82 19.83
N VAL A 5 -8.11 -1.53 20.06
CA VAL A 5 -8.08 -2.94 20.46
C VAL A 5 -7.21 -3.05 21.70
N THR A 6 -7.70 -3.70 22.75
CA THR A 6 -6.94 -4.02 23.96
C THR A 6 -6.41 -5.44 23.86
N LEU A 7 -5.09 -5.61 23.94
CA LEU A 7 -4.43 -6.91 24.01
C LEU A 7 -3.86 -7.14 25.42
N ARG A 8 -4.00 -8.37 25.91
CA ARG A 8 -3.23 -8.86 27.06
C ARG A 8 -1.97 -9.54 26.55
N MET A 9 -0.85 -9.27 27.20
CA MET A 9 0.47 -9.80 26.85
C MET A 9 1.32 -9.90 28.10
N ASP A 10 2.27 -10.82 28.08
CA ASP A 10 3.23 -11.01 29.17
C ASP A 10 4.16 -9.79 29.27
N GLU A 11 4.61 -9.45 30.48
CA GLU A 11 5.43 -8.26 30.72
C GLU A 11 6.77 -8.34 29.96
N ASP A 12 7.38 -9.53 29.92
CA ASP A 12 8.64 -9.76 29.21
C ASP A 12 8.48 -9.49 27.70
N LEU A 13 7.36 -9.92 27.12
CA LEU A 13 7.04 -9.66 25.73
C LEU A 13 6.83 -8.14 25.50
N LEU A 14 6.11 -7.46 26.39
CA LEU A 14 5.89 -6.02 26.28
C LEU A 14 7.21 -5.24 26.35
N ALA A 15 8.15 -5.65 27.20
CA ALA A 15 9.48 -5.04 27.31
C ALA A 15 10.28 -5.22 26.01
N GLU A 16 10.33 -6.43 25.46
CA GLU A 16 11.06 -6.70 24.21
C GLU A 16 10.46 -5.92 23.03
N LEU A 17 9.13 -5.86 22.94
CA LEU A 17 8.44 -5.09 21.90
C LEU A 17 8.75 -3.59 21.98
N ARG A 18 8.87 -3.02 23.20
CA ARG A 18 9.30 -1.61 23.36
C ARG A 18 10.71 -1.38 22.83
N HIS A 19 11.64 -2.29 23.12
CA HIS A 19 13.00 -2.20 22.59
C HIS A 19 13.01 -2.23 21.06
N ARG A 20 12.29 -3.18 20.45
CA ARG A 20 12.21 -3.27 18.98
C ARG A 20 11.55 -2.05 18.34
N ALA A 21 10.56 -1.45 19.01
CA ALA A 21 9.94 -0.22 18.54
C ALA A 21 10.92 0.97 18.57
N VAL A 22 11.73 1.07 19.63
CA VAL A 22 12.80 2.09 19.75
C VAL A 22 13.85 1.90 18.66
N ASP A 23 14.31 0.67 18.43
CA ASP A 23 15.30 0.35 17.38
C ASP A 23 14.78 0.71 15.97
N ALA A 24 13.46 0.60 15.76
CA ALA A 24 12.80 0.99 14.52
C ALA A 24 12.44 2.50 14.46
N HIS A 25 12.77 3.29 15.47
CA HIS A 25 12.36 4.71 15.62
C HIS A 25 10.84 4.93 15.54
N MET A 26 10.06 3.98 16.09
CA MET A 26 8.60 4.02 16.09
C MET A 26 8.04 3.99 17.52
N SER A 27 6.80 4.45 17.69
CA SER A 27 6.05 4.13 18.91
C SER A 27 5.67 2.65 18.92
N LEU A 28 5.45 2.08 20.12
CA LEU A 28 5.03 0.69 20.27
C LEU A 28 3.77 0.36 19.45
N SER A 29 2.76 1.24 19.50
CA SER A 29 1.51 1.04 18.74
C SER A 29 1.72 1.11 17.23
N ALA A 30 2.59 2.02 16.76
CA ALA A 30 2.92 2.13 15.34
C ALA A 30 3.70 0.91 14.86
N TRP A 31 4.67 0.44 15.65
CA TRP A 31 5.45 -0.76 15.36
C TRP A 31 4.56 -2.01 15.30
N ILE A 32 3.69 -2.22 16.29
CA ILE A 32 2.74 -3.35 16.30
C ILE A 32 1.84 -3.29 15.07
N THR A 33 1.30 -2.11 14.73
CA THR A 33 0.45 -1.94 13.56
C THR A 33 1.19 -2.27 12.26
N ALA A 34 2.45 -1.84 12.12
CA ALA A 34 3.27 -2.15 10.96
C ALA A 34 3.56 -3.65 10.85
N THR A 35 3.90 -4.30 11.96
CA THR A 35 4.13 -5.75 12.03
C THR A 35 2.87 -6.53 11.65
N VAL A 36 1.71 -6.16 12.20
CA VAL A 36 0.42 -6.79 11.84
C VAL A 36 0.09 -6.57 10.36
N LYS A 37 0.40 -5.39 9.80
CA LYS A 37 0.24 -5.15 8.35
C LYS A 37 1.17 -6.00 7.50
N SER A 38 2.38 -6.31 7.98
CA SER A 38 3.34 -7.12 7.23
C SER A 38 2.93 -8.59 7.08
N VAL A 39 2.13 -9.11 8.03
CA VAL A 39 1.60 -10.47 7.98
C VAL A 39 0.29 -10.58 7.19
N LEU A 40 -0.35 -9.44 6.87
CA LEU A 40 -1.49 -9.45 5.95
C LEU A 40 -0.99 -9.71 4.53
N PRO A 41 -1.61 -10.64 3.78
CA PRO A 41 -1.25 -10.85 2.38
C PRO A 41 -1.39 -9.52 1.61
N ARG A 42 -0.45 -9.26 0.68
CA ARG A 42 -0.47 -8.10 -0.23
C ARG A 42 -1.68 -8.06 -1.18
N THR A 43 -2.67 -8.92 -0.99
CA THR A 43 -3.88 -9.05 -1.82
C THR A 43 -4.57 -7.70 -2.00
N ASN A 44 -4.69 -6.88 -0.95
CA ASN A 44 -5.35 -5.58 -1.08
C ASN A 44 -4.61 -4.59 -2.01
N GLY A 45 -3.28 -4.62 -2.05
CA GLY A 45 -2.52 -3.70 -2.90
C GLY A 45 -2.56 -4.08 -4.38
N ILE A 46 -2.57 -5.39 -4.68
CA ILE A 46 -2.66 -5.88 -6.05
C ILE A 46 -4.07 -5.65 -6.60
N ASP A 47 -5.10 -5.97 -5.81
CA ASP A 47 -6.48 -5.80 -6.25
C ASP A 47 -6.82 -4.32 -6.46
N GLU A 48 -6.38 -3.44 -5.57
CA GLU A 48 -6.61 -1.99 -5.70
C GLU A 48 -5.86 -1.39 -6.91
N VAL A 49 -4.62 -1.81 -7.16
CA VAL A 49 -3.86 -1.39 -8.36
C VAL A 49 -4.48 -1.96 -9.64
N ARG A 50 -4.97 -3.20 -9.60
CA ARG A 50 -5.63 -3.86 -10.73
C ARG A 50 -6.93 -3.15 -11.10
N GLU A 51 -7.79 -2.85 -10.13
CA GLU A 51 -9.03 -2.10 -10.35
C GLU A 51 -8.77 -0.70 -10.89
N GLN A 52 -7.75 0.00 -10.36
CA GLN A 52 -7.34 1.30 -10.89
C GLN A 52 -6.81 1.22 -12.33
N ALA A 53 -6.06 0.17 -12.66
CA ALA A 53 -5.54 -0.05 -14.02
C ALA A 53 -6.68 -0.34 -15.02
N ILE A 54 -7.64 -1.19 -14.65
CA ILE A 54 -8.82 -1.50 -15.46
C ILE A 54 -9.66 -0.23 -15.67
N THR A 55 -9.96 0.51 -14.59
CA THR A 55 -10.70 1.78 -14.68
C THR A 55 -10.02 2.79 -15.61
N ARG A 56 -8.69 2.89 -15.59
CA ARG A 56 -7.92 3.76 -16.50
C ARG A 56 -8.02 3.29 -17.95
N MET A 57 -7.97 1.98 -18.20
CA MET A 57 -8.14 1.43 -19.54
C MET A 57 -9.54 1.67 -20.10
N GLU A 58 -10.58 1.44 -19.30
CA GLU A 58 -11.98 1.62 -19.70
C GLU A 58 -12.33 3.09 -19.93
N ARG A 59 -11.87 3.98 -19.06
CA ARG A 59 -12.08 5.43 -19.22
C ARG A 59 -11.31 5.98 -20.43
N GLY A 60 -10.17 5.39 -20.75
CA GLY A 60 -9.23 5.94 -21.73
C GLY A 60 -8.65 7.30 -21.28
N PHE A 61 -7.80 7.88 -22.12
CA PHE A 61 -7.22 9.21 -21.88
C PHE A 61 -7.61 10.18 -22.99
N HIS A 62 -8.12 11.35 -22.63
CA HIS A 62 -8.23 12.48 -23.54
C HIS A 62 -6.92 13.26 -23.53
N LEU A 63 -5.95 12.79 -24.32
CA LEU A 63 -4.62 13.40 -24.41
C LEU A 63 -4.55 14.61 -25.35
N GLY A 64 -5.67 14.99 -25.97
CA GLY A 64 -5.70 15.98 -27.05
C GLY A 64 -4.95 15.49 -28.30
N GLY A 65 -5.14 16.22 -29.42
CA GLY A 65 -4.52 15.87 -30.70
C GLY A 65 -5.42 15.03 -31.62
N LYS A 66 -4.92 14.78 -32.84
CA LYS A 66 -5.59 13.94 -33.84
C LYS A 66 -5.01 12.53 -33.78
N PRO A 67 -5.80 11.47 -34.01
CA PRO A 67 -5.26 10.12 -34.19
C PRO A 67 -4.16 10.14 -35.26
N MET A 68 -2.96 9.68 -34.91
CA MET A 68 -1.86 9.53 -35.87
C MET A 68 -1.94 8.16 -36.52
N SER A 69 -1.76 8.11 -37.84
CA SER A 69 -1.58 6.85 -38.53
C SER A 69 -0.20 6.26 -38.22
N ARG A 70 -0.04 4.96 -38.46
CA ARG A 70 1.26 4.30 -38.32
C ARG A 70 2.28 4.91 -39.29
N GLU A 71 1.86 5.31 -40.49
CA GLU A 71 2.73 5.99 -41.45
C GLU A 71 3.22 7.34 -40.92
N ASP A 72 2.35 8.12 -40.25
CA ASP A 72 2.70 9.42 -39.67
C ASP A 72 3.75 9.29 -38.54
N LEU A 73 3.74 8.17 -37.81
CA LEU A 73 4.67 7.92 -36.71
C LEU A 73 6.06 7.51 -37.21
N HIS A 74 6.11 6.76 -38.32
CA HIS A 74 7.37 6.24 -38.89
C HIS A 74 8.16 7.33 -39.63
N ALA A 75 7.51 8.38 -40.11
CA ALA A 75 8.14 9.46 -40.85
C ALA A 75 8.84 10.52 -39.97
N ARG A 76 8.96 10.29 -38.65
CA ARG A 76 9.43 11.26 -37.66
C ARG A 76 10.81 10.94 -37.10
#